data_AF-A0A0Q7ST17-F1
#
_entry.id   AF-A0A0Q7ST17-F1
#
_cell.length_a   1.000
_cell.length_b   1.000
_cell.length_c   1.000
_cell.angle_alpha   90.00
_cell.angle_beta   90.00
_cell.angle_gamma   90.00
#
_symmetry.space_group_name_H-M   'P 1'
#
loop_
_entity.id
_entity.type
_entity.pdbx_description
1 polymer ?
#
loop_
_entity_poly.entity_id
_entity_poly.type
_entity_poly.pdbx_seq_one_letter_code
_entity_poly.pdbx_strand_id
1 'polypeptide(L)'
;MTLSWIDDGDPSGELPHTWFERGGVREISVRTFALQCQKGALRRYLSVCSALLDRAAPADSRALNRKLMARASALGMGVDSEKHECKLKTAISAFADQHWLSAHFPDIQKGERLAETRLGRLLRDPRAVAQGADYGLVISLLYDDVDEAMDLLFGIRKRVGVSMSAARPDASRQPAQGELVMTS
;
A
#
# COMPACT_ATOMS: atom_id res chain seq x y z
N MET A 1 -2.26 26.12 20.43
CA MET A 1 -1.53 26.16 19.15
C MET A 1 -2.47 25.72 18.04
N THR A 2 -2.55 26.51 16.99
CA THR A 2 -3.35 26.27 15.78
C THR A 2 -2.41 26.02 14.60
N LEU A 3 -2.87 25.24 13.63
CA LEU A 3 -2.17 24.94 12.39
C LEU A 3 -3.08 25.36 11.22
N SER A 4 -2.49 25.89 10.17
CA SER A 4 -3.20 26.13 8.90
C SER A 4 -3.32 24.82 8.14
N TRP A 5 -4.55 24.42 7.82
CA TRP A 5 -4.87 23.21 7.07
C TRP A 5 -5.44 23.57 5.72
N ILE A 6 -4.94 22.92 4.66
CA ILE A 6 -5.37 23.12 3.28
C ILE A 6 -6.41 22.04 2.96
N ASP A 7 -7.64 22.44 2.64
CA ASP A 7 -8.73 21.53 2.26
C ASP A 7 -8.74 21.18 0.75
N ASP A 8 -7.67 21.54 0.02
CA ASP A 8 -7.52 21.29 -1.41
C ASP A 8 -7.21 19.81 -1.71
N GLY A 9 -7.83 19.27 -2.77
CA GLY A 9 -7.62 17.90 -3.24
C GLY A 9 -6.30 17.71 -4.00
N ASP A 10 -5.68 18.78 -4.50
CA ASP A 10 -4.34 18.77 -5.09
C ASP A 10 -3.50 19.98 -4.61
N PRO A 11 -2.96 19.90 -3.37
CA PRO A 11 -2.18 20.98 -2.77
C PRO A 11 -0.77 21.14 -3.37
N SER A 12 -0.44 20.42 -4.44
CA SER A 12 0.83 20.55 -5.17
C SER A 12 0.69 21.22 -6.52
N GLY A 13 -0.54 21.32 -7.04
CA GLY A 13 -0.86 21.90 -8.35
C GLY A 13 -0.84 23.42 -8.40
N GLU A 14 -0.86 24.10 -7.25
CA GLU A 14 -0.91 25.56 -7.14
C GLU A 14 0.13 26.13 -6.17
N LEU A 15 0.37 27.44 -6.24
CA LEU A 15 1.28 28.12 -5.32
C LEU A 15 0.60 28.33 -3.94
N PRO A 16 1.34 28.38 -2.83
CA PRO A 16 0.72 28.42 -1.51
C PRO A 16 -0.18 29.62 -1.21
N HIS A 17 0.09 30.79 -1.81
CA HIS A 17 -0.72 32.00 -1.60
C HIS A 17 -2.12 31.90 -2.21
N THR A 18 -2.27 31.13 -3.29
CA THR A 18 -3.55 30.91 -3.98
C THR A 18 -4.58 30.18 -3.09
N TRP A 19 -4.14 29.33 -2.16
CA TRP A 19 -5.04 28.66 -1.23
C TRP A 19 -5.64 29.60 -0.18
N PHE A 20 -4.87 30.60 0.26
CA PHE A 20 -5.36 31.62 1.21
C PHE A 20 -6.39 32.53 0.56
N GLU A 21 -6.14 32.96 -0.69
CA GLU A 21 -7.05 33.85 -1.43
C GLU A 21 -8.41 33.22 -1.72
N ARG A 22 -8.47 31.89 -1.92
CA ARG A 22 -9.71 31.15 -2.19
C ARG A 22 -10.44 30.66 -0.94
N GLY A 23 -9.90 30.93 0.26
CA GLY A 23 -10.45 30.40 1.51
C GLY A 23 -10.28 28.87 1.67
N GLY A 24 -9.36 28.26 0.92
CA GLY A 24 -9.02 26.83 1.01
C GLY A 24 -8.12 26.48 2.19
N VAL A 25 -7.77 27.48 3.01
CA VAL A 25 -6.97 27.32 4.23
C VAL A 25 -7.83 27.62 5.45
N ARG A 26 -8.00 26.63 6.33
CA ARG A 26 -8.67 26.80 7.62
C ARG A 26 -7.70 26.65 8.77
N GLU A 27 -7.86 27.47 9.81
CA GLU A 27 -7.16 27.26 11.06
C GLU A 27 -7.82 26.12 11.84
N ILE A 28 -7.06 25.08 12.14
CA ILE A 28 -7.49 23.98 12.98
C ILE A 28 -6.60 23.88 14.21
N SER A 29 -7.20 23.51 15.34
CA SER A 29 -6.39 23.23 16.53
C SER A 29 -5.45 22.04 16.26
N VAL A 30 -4.27 22.02 16.87
CA VAL A 30 -3.36 20.86 16.80
C VAL A 30 -4.07 19.56 17.20
N ARG A 31 -5.01 19.62 18.14
CA ARG A 31 -5.85 18.48 18.55
C ARG A 31 -6.79 18.03 17.44
N THR A 32 -7.42 18.96 16.74
CA THR A 32 -8.29 18.69 15.59
C THR A 32 -7.49 18.11 14.43
N PHE A 33 -6.30 18.66 14.16
CA PHE A 33 -5.37 18.12 13.16
C PHE A 33 -4.97 16.68 13.50
N ALA A 34 -4.55 16.40 14.73
CA ALA A 34 -4.22 15.05 15.18
C ALA A 34 -5.41 14.08 15.02
N LEU A 35 -6.62 14.49 15.37
CA LEU A 35 -7.85 13.71 15.18
C LEU A 35 -8.16 13.46 13.69
N GLN A 36 -7.92 14.43 12.81
CA GLN A 36 -8.14 14.27 11.37
C GLN A 36 -7.07 13.38 10.73
N CYS A 37 -5.81 13.51 11.14
CA CYS A 37 -4.73 12.59 10.73
C CYS A 37 -5.02 11.16 11.17
N GLN A 38 -5.51 10.95 12.40
CA GLN A 38 -5.97 9.65 12.88
C GLN A 38 -7.14 9.10 12.06
N LYS A 39 -8.11 9.95 11.68
CA LYS A 39 -9.21 9.55 10.78
C LYS A 39 -8.69 9.15 9.39
N GLY A 40 -7.71 9.87 8.84
CA GLY A 40 -7.08 9.56 7.56
C GLY A 40 -6.35 8.21 7.60
N ALA A 41 -5.51 8.00 8.61
CA ALA A 41 -4.76 6.77 8.83
C ALA A 41 -5.68 5.56 9.03
N LEU A 42 -6.70 5.69 9.89
CA LEU A 42 -7.66 4.61 10.14
C LEU A 42 -8.53 4.32 8.90
N ARG A 43 -8.94 5.35 8.14
CA ARG A 43 -9.63 5.16 6.87
C ARG A 43 -8.76 4.40 5.87
N ARG A 44 -7.47 4.71 5.80
CA ARG A 44 -6.50 3.99 4.96
C ARG A 44 -6.40 2.54 5.39
N TYR A 45 -6.26 2.27 6.69
CA TYR A 45 -6.29 0.90 7.24
C TYR A 45 -7.51 0.11 6.81
N LEU A 46 -8.71 0.67 7.00
CA LEU A 46 -9.95 0.00 6.62
C LEU A 46 -10.04 -0.24 5.12
N SER A 47 -9.56 0.72 4.31
CA SER A 47 -9.54 0.61 2.84
C SER A 47 -8.59 -0.49 2.38
N VAL A 48 -7.38 -0.57 2.96
CA VAL A 48 -6.43 -1.66 2.69
C VAL A 48 -7.02 -3.01 3.10
N CYS A 49 -7.62 -3.10 4.30
CA CYS A 49 -8.25 -4.33 4.77
C CYS A 49 -9.37 -4.80 3.83
N SER A 50 -10.24 -3.87 3.39
CA SER A 50 -11.27 -4.18 2.37
C SER A 50 -10.62 -4.69 1.09
N ALA A 51 -9.64 -3.96 0.56
CA ALA A 51 -8.97 -4.31 -0.68
C ALA A 51 -8.27 -5.68 -0.60
N LEU A 52 -7.70 -6.05 0.56
CA LEU A 52 -7.14 -7.39 0.79
C LEU A 52 -8.20 -8.49 0.81
N LEU A 53 -9.37 -8.22 1.40
CA LEU A 53 -10.50 -9.15 1.45
C LEU A 53 -11.18 -9.33 0.10
N ASP A 54 -11.24 -8.28 -0.72
CA ASP A 54 -11.87 -8.28 -2.04
C ASP A 54 -11.02 -9.00 -3.12
N ARG A 55 -9.82 -9.48 -2.77
CA ARG A 55 -8.96 -10.20 -3.71
C ARG A 55 -9.56 -11.55 -4.08
N ALA A 56 -9.65 -11.80 -5.39
CA ALA A 56 -10.13 -13.06 -5.95
C ALA A 56 -9.25 -14.27 -5.59
N ALA A 57 -7.98 -14.05 -5.25
CA ALA A 57 -7.04 -15.09 -4.86
C ALA A 57 -6.22 -14.67 -3.64
N PRO A 58 -5.85 -15.62 -2.75
CA PRO A 58 -5.01 -15.33 -1.60
C PRO A 58 -3.64 -14.77 -2.02
N ALA A 59 -2.99 -14.03 -1.13
CA ALA A 59 -1.62 -13.57 -1.34
C ALA A 59 -0.66 -14.70 -1.01
N ASP A 60 0.43 -14.83 -1.79
CA ASP A 60 1.61 -15.51 -1.28
C ASP A 60 2.24 -14.62 -0.20
N SER A 61 2.06 -15.01 1.06
CA SER A 61 2.57 -14.28 2.23
C SER A 61 4.07 -14.07 2.16
N ARG A 62 4.83 -15.03 1.62
CA ARG A 62 6.28 -14.92 1.52
C ARG A 62 6.71 -13.90 0.49
N ALA A 63 6.05 -13.89 -0.67
CA ALA A 63 6.29 -12.88 -1.69
C ALA A 63 5.88 -11.49 -1.20
N LEU A 64 4.75 -11.39 -0.51
CA LEU A 64 4.25 -10.15 0.09
C LEU A 64 5.23 -9.60 1.14
N ASN A 65 5.66 -10.43 2.10
CA ASN A 65 6.62 -10.02 3.14
C ASN A 65 7.90 -9.48 2.52
N ARG A 66 8.46 -10.14 1.50
CA ARG A 66 9.66 -9.62 0.81
C ARG A 66 9.47 -8.21 0.24
N LYS A 67 8.31 -7.94 -0.38
CA LYS A 67 8.00 -6.60 -0.92
C LYS A 67 7.85 -5.57 0.20
N LEU A 68 7.17 -5.92 1.28
CA LEU A 68 6.99 -5.04 2.44
C LEU A 68 8.32 -4.74 3.13
N MET A 69 9.17 -5.76 3.32
CA MET A 69 10.53 -5.60 3.85
C MET A 69 11.36 -4.65 2.98
N ALA A 70 11.34 -4.84 1.66
CA ALA A 70 12.08 -3.99 0.73
C ALA A 70 11.58 -2.53 0.79
N ARG A 71 10.26 -2.33 0.84
CA ARG A 71 9.67 -0.99 0.98
C ARG A 71 10.03 -0.34 2.32
N ALA A 72 9.92 -1.08 3.41
CA ALA A 72 10.27 -0.61 4.75
C ALA A 72 11.75 -0.19 4.82
N SER A 73 12.65 -1.01 4.26
CA SER A 73 14.07 -0.69 4.16
C SER A 73 14.31 0.59 3.36
N ALA A 74 13.66 0.75 2.19
CA ALA A 74 13.77 1.95 1.36
C ALA A 74 13.30 3.23 2.08
N LEU A 75 12.33 3.12 3.00
CA LEU A 75 11.83 4.24 3.81
C LEU A 75 12.63 4.45 5.11
N GLY A 76 13.65 3.63 5.39
CA GLY A 76 14.37 3.63 6.66
C GLY A 76 13.47 3.26 7.85
N MET A 77 12.44 2.45 7.62
CA MET A 77 11.45 1.96 8.58
C MET A 77 11.57 0.44 8.78
N GLY A 78 12.79 -0.08 8.73
CA GLY A 78 13.10 -1.48 9.05
C GLY A 78 13.23 -1.77 10.55
N VAL A 79 13.51 -3.03 10.88
CA VAL A 79 13.90 -3.49 12.23
C VAL A 79 15.33 -4.04 12.27
N ASP A 80 16.12 -3.67 11.27
CA ASP A 80 17.53 -4.03 11.09
C ASP A 80 18.47 -3.17 11.92
N SER A 81 18.06 -1.95 12.27
CA SER A 81 18.81 -1.03 13.13
C SER A 81 17.90 -0.34 14.14
N GLU A 82 18.46 0.07 15.28
CA GLU A 82 17.73 0.81 16.32
C GLU A 82 17.13 2.12 15.80
N LYS A 83 17.83 2.82 14.90
CA LYS A 83 17.34 4.06 14.27
C LYS A 83 16.10 3.81 13.42
N HIS A 84 16.11 2.76 12.60
CA HIS A 84 14.96 2.41 11.78
C HIS A 84 13.78 1.91 12.63
N GLU A 85 14.08 1.11 13.66
CA GLU A 85 13.09 0.62 14.60
C GLU A 85 12.38 1.77 15.34
N CYS A 86 13.15 2.79 15.76
CA CYS A 86 12.62 4.00 16.37
C CYS A 86 11.68 4.76 15.42
N LYS A 87 12.08 4.95 14.16
CA LYS A 87 11.24 5.60 13.14
C LYS A 87 9.92 4.86 12.92
N LEU A 88 9.96 3.53 12.88
CA LEU A 88 8.75 2.71 12.73
C LEU A 88 7.86 2.79 13.98
N LYS A 89 8.43 2.76 15.19
CA LYS A 89 7.68 2.99 16.45
C LYS A 89 6.99 4.36 16.45
N THR A 90 7.67 5.41 16.00
CA THR A 90 7.08 6.74 15.85
C THR A 90 5.94 6.73 14.84
N ALA A 91 6.11 6.09 13.68
CA ALA A 91 5.06 6.00 12.67
C ALA A 91 3.81 5.27 13.19
N ILE A 92 3.99 4.14 13.90
CA ILE A 92 2.89 3.40 14.52
C ILE A 92 2.17 4.25 15.57
N SER A 93 2.93 4.95 16.42
CA SER A 93 2.35 5.79 17.48
C SER A 93 1.61 7.01 16.92
N ALA A 94 2.01 7.49 15.74
CA ALA A 94 1.31 8.57 15.02
C ALA A 94 0.07 8.07 14.27
N PHE A 95 -0.03 6.77 14.00
CA PHE A 95 -1.08 6.17 13.17
C PHE A 95 -2.45 6.16 13.84
N ALA A 96 -2.51 5.71 15.10
CA ALA A 96 -3.73 5.58 15.87
C ALA A 96 -3.47 5.90 17.34
N ASP A 97 -4.53 6.21 18.08
CA ASP A 97 -4.41 6.45 19.51
C ASP A 97 -3.98 5.18 20.27
N GLN A 98 -3.42 5.40 21.46
CA GLN A 98 -2.86 4.32 22.26
C GLN A 98 -3.91 3.30 22.72
N HIS A 99 -5.18 3.70 22.89
CA HIS A 99 -6.24 2.79 23.30
C HIS A 99 -6.54 1.79 22.19
N TRP A 100 -6.67 2.26 20.95
CA TRP A 100 -6.84 1.40 19.79
C TRP A 100 -5.65 0.47 19.56
N LEU A 101 -4.42 1.00 19.61
CA LEU A 101 -3.21 0.19 19.46
C LEU A 101 -3.10 -0.88 20.56
N SER A 102 -3.46 -0.57 21.79
CA SER A 102 -3.43 -1.55 22.90
C SER A 102 -4.48 -2.65 22.74
N ALA A 103 -5.66 -2.32 22.19
CA ALA A 103 -6.72 -3.29 21.96
C ALA A 103 -6.41 -4.27 20.82
N HIS A 104 -5.79 -3.80 19.74
CA HIS A 104 -5.58 -4.59 18.53
C HIS A 104 -4.15 -5.11 18.34
N PHE A 105 -3.16 -4.39 18.86
CA PHE A 105 -1.72 -4.69 18.75
C PHE A 105 -1.01 -4.57 20.13
N PRO A 106 -1.43 -5.35 21.13
CA PRO A 106 -0.94 -5.22 22.51
C PRO A 106 0.56 -5.47 22.65
N ASP A 107 1.17 -6.24 21.73
CA ASP A 107 2.60 -6.53 21.70
C ASP A 107 3.47 -5.29 21.40
N ILE A 108 2.92 -4.28 20.72
CA ILE A 108 3.66 -3.04 20.41
C ILE A 108 3.86 -2.17 21.66
N GLN A 109 2.93 -2.22 22.60
CA GLN A 109 2.89 -1.34 23.77
C GLN A 109 3.67 -1.89 24.97
N LYS A 110 3.92 -3.20 25.04
CA LYS A 110 4.52 -3.88 26.21
C LYS A 110 6.00 -3.58 26.45
N GLY A 111 6.57 -2.57 25.78
CA GLY A 111 8.00 -2.26 25.87
C GLY A 111 8.90 -3.28 25.19
N GLU A 112 8.32 -4.26 24.47
CA GLU A 112 9.05 -5.22 23.66
C GLU A 112 9.83 -4.47 22.55
N ARG A 113 10.98 -5.04 22.15
CA ARG A 113 11.65 -4.58 20.93
C ARG A 113 10.69 -4.81 19.77
N LEU A 114 10.54 -3.83 18.88
CA LEU A 114 9.60 -3.97 17.76
C LEU A 114 9.93 -5.22 16.95
N ALA A 115 11.22 -5.55 16.80
CA ALA A 115 11.70 -6.77 16.14
C ALA A 115 11.13 -8.09 16.71
N GLU A 116 10.65 -8.09 17.96
CA GLU A 116 10.07 -9.26 18.64
C GLU A 116 8.54 -9.30 18.50
N THR A 117 7.90 -8.15 18.26
CA THR A 117 6.47 -8.04 17.96
C THR A 117 6.11 -8.75 16.65
N ARG A 118 4.81 -9.00 16.43
CA ARG A 118 4.33 -9.60 15.18
C ARG A 118 4.65 -8.72 13.97
N LEU A 119 4.51 -7.39 14.09
CA LEU A 119 4.82 -6.46 13.01
C LEU A 119 6.31 -6.44 12.66
N GLY A 120 7.19 -6.40 13.67
CA GLY A 120 8.63 -6.42 13.39
C GLY A 120 9.09 -7.75 12.81
N ARG A 121 8.50 -8.88 13.22
CA ARG A 121 8.77 -10.18 12.60
C ARG A 121 8.36 -10.20 11.13
N LEU A 122 7.19 -9.66 10.78
CA LEU A 122 6.74 -9.52 9.40
C LEU A 122 7.72 -8.70 8.54
N LEU A 123 8.34 -7.68 9.12
CA LEU A 123 9.33 -6.82 8.46
C LEU A 123 10.78 -7.32 8.54
N ARG A 124 11.02 -8.50 9.13
CA ARG A 124 12.36 -9.10 9.27
C ARG A 124 12.51 -10.45 8.61
N ASP A 125 11.48 -11.29 8.70
CA ASP A 125 11.51 -12.66 8.20
C ASP A 125 10.45 -12.84 7.11
N PRO A 126 10.84 -13.12 5.85
CA PRO A 126 9.88 -13.36 4.79
C PRO A 126 8.98 -14.58 5.04
N ARG A 127 9.35 -15.49 5.94
CA ARG A 127 8.55 -16.67 6.30
C ARG A 127 7.65 -16.43 7.52
N ALA A 128 7.70 -15.25 8.14
CA ALA A 128 6.87 -14.94 9.29
C ALA A 128 5.39 -15.08 8.95
N VAL A 129 4.67 -15.80 9.82
CA VAL A 129 3.21 -15.87 9.76
C VAL A 129 2.65 -14.67 10.50
N ALA A 130 1.69 -13.99 9.87
CA ALA A 130 1.04 -12.81 10.42
C ALA A 130 -0.45 -12.82 10.08
N GLN A 131 -1.24 -12.09 10.85
CA GLN A 131 -2.68 -11.97 10.66
C GLN A 131 -2.99 -10.89 9.61
N GLY A 132 -4.17 -10.96 8.98
CA GLY A 132 -4.58 -9.96 7.98
C GLY A 132 -4.52 -8.52 8.50
N ALA A 133 -4.83 -8.31 9.78
CA ALA A 133 -4.72 -7.01 10.44
C ALA A 133 -3.27 -6.48 10.50
N ASP A 134 -2.29 -7.36 10.68
CA ASP A 134 -0.87 -6.99 10.70
C ASP A 134 -0.43 -6.48 9.31
N TYR A 135 -0.85 -7.17 8.24
CA TYR A 135 -0.62 -6.73 6.87
C TYR A 135 -1.32 -5.40 6.59
N GLY A 136 -2.58 -5.27 7.00
CA GLY A 136 -3.36 -4.04 6.81
C GLY A 136 -2.66 -2.83 7.44
N LEU A 137 -2.19 -2.97 8.67
CA LEU A 137 -1.48 -1.90 9.38
C LEU A 137 -0.14 -1.58 8.71
N VAL A 138 0.68 -2.58 8.40
CA VAL A 138 2.00 -2.36 7.78
C VAL A 138 1.88 -1.72 6.41
N ILE A 139 0.94 -2.19 5.57
CA ILE A 139 0.70 -1.59 4.26
C ILE A 139 0.27 -0.12 4.42
N SER A 140 -0.64 0.16 5.36
CA SER A 140 -1.12 1.53 5.61
C SER A 140 -0.04 2.48 6.14
N LEU A 141 0.99 1.94 6.80
CA LEU A 141 2.15 2.69 7.28
C LEU A 141 3.18 2.95 6.17
N LEU A 142 3.33 2.02 5.22
CA LEU A 142 4.38 2.07 4.19
C LEU A 142 3.94 2.72 2.87
N TYR A 143 2.64 2.88 2.67
CA TYR A 143 2.03 3.46 1.48
C TYR A 143 1.02 4.52 1.86
N ASP A 144 1.04 5.62 1.12
CA ASP A 144 0.10 6.72 1.31
C ASP A 144 -1.21 6.54 0.54
N ASP A 145 -1.14 5.80 -0.57
CA ASP A 145 -2.25 5.49 -1.45
C ASP A 145 -2.51 3.97 -1.48
N VAL A 146 -3.80 3.60 -1.45
CA VAL A 146 -4.23 2.19 -1.40
C VAL A 146 -4.12 1.53 -2.76
N ASP A 147 -4.49 2.24 -3.84
CA ASP A 147 -4.43 1.70 -5.20
C ASP A 147 -2.96 1.42 -5.58
N GLU A 148 -2.06 2.36 -5.30
CA GLU A 148 -0.61 2.19 -5.50
C GLU A 148 -0.09 0.97 -4.72
N ALA A 149 -0.48 0.84 -3.45
CA ALA A 149 -0.08 -0.29 -2.63
C ALA A 149 -0.54 -1.62 -3.24
N MET A 150 -1.80 -1.72 -3.64
CA MET A 150 -2.35 -2.96 -4.20
C MET A 150 -1.71 -3.30 -5.55
N ASP A 151 -1.44 -2.31 -6.39
CA ASP A 151 -0.78 -2.48 -7.68
C ASP A 151 0.66 -2.97 -7.52
N LEU A 152 1.45 -2.36 -6.62
CA LEU A 152 2.84 -2.75 -6.39
C LEU A 152 2.96 -4.11 -5.68
N LEU A 153 2.08 -4.38 -4.71
CA LEU A 153 2.14 -5.59 -3.90
C LEU A 153 1.58 -6.80 -4.64
N PHE A 154 0.52 -6.63 -5.42
CA PHE A 154 -0.19 -7.75 -6.06
C PHE A 154 -0.15 -7.75 -7.58
N GLY A 155 0.40 -6.70 -8.21
CA GLY A 155 0.52 -6.64 -9.65
C GLY A 155 -0.84 -6.53 -10.34
N ILE A 156 -1.82 -5.89 -9.69
CA ILE A 156 -3.11 -5.58 -10.31
C ILE A 156 -2.84 -4.47 -11.34
N ARG A 157 -2.24 -4.78 -12.48
CA ARG A 157 -2.42 -3.89 -13.63
C ARG A 157 -3.92 -3.84 -13.86
N LYS A 158 -4.58 -2.72 -13.56
CA LYS A 158 -5.81 -2.34 -14.25
C LYS A 158 -5.51 -2.59 -15.72
N ARG A 159 -6.10 -3.64 -16.31
CA ARG A 159 -6.19 -3.73 -17.77
C ARG A 159 -7.14 -2.61 -18.18
N VAL A 160 -6.62 -1.38 -18.21
CA VAL A 160 -7.28 -0.30 -18.91
C VAL A 160 -7.29 -0.74 -20.35
N GLY A 161 -8.48 -1.07 -20.84
CA GLY A 161 -8.70 -1.54 -22.19
C GLY A 161 -8.25 -0.49 -23.19
N VAL A 162 -7.05 -0.67 -23.74
CA VAL A 162 -6.76 -0.18 -25.08
C VAL A 162 -7.28 -1.27 -26.01
N SER A 163 -8.56 -1.15 -26.34
CA SER A 163 -9.13 -1.78 -27.54
C SER A 163 -8.49 -1.09 -28.74
N MET A 164 -7.30 -1.57 -29.15
CA MET A 164 -6.87 -1.38 -30.53
C MET A 164 -7.47 -2.53 -31.34
N SER A 165 -8.66 -2.23 -31.86
CA SER A 165 -9.11 -2.78 -33.12
C SER A 165 -7.98 -2.68 -34.15
N ALA A 166 -7.44 -3.83 -34.54
CA ALA A 166 -6.68 -3.98 -35.77
C ALA A 166 -7.12 -5.32 -36.39
N ALA A 167 -8.12 -5.18 -37.26
CA ALA A 167 -8.46 -6.00 -38.41
C ALA A 167 -7.85 -7.41 -38.51
N ARG A 168 -8.75 -8.40 -38.51
CA ARG A 168 -8.55 -9.66 -39.25
C ARG A 168 -8.19 -9.37 -40.71
N PRO A 169 -7.35 -10.21 -41.31
CA PRO A 169 -7.69 -10.75 -42.61
C PRO A 169 -7.83 -12.27 -42.49
N ASP A 170 -9.08 -12.69 -42.63
CA ASP A 170 -9.46 -14.05 -42.98
C ASP A 170 -9.20 -14.21 -44.48
N ALA A 171 -8.33 -15.14 -44.88
CA ALA A 171 -8.24 -15.62 -46.26
C ALA A 171 -7.52 -16.97 -46.29
N SER A 172 -8.33 -18.00 -46.19
CA SER A 172 -8.20 -19.34 -46.75
C SER A 172 -7.23 -19.46 -47.95
N ARG A 173 -6.37 -20.49 -47.94
CA ARG A 173 -6.25 -21.52 -48.99
C ARG A 173 -5.05 -22.45 -48.74
N GLN A 174 -5.36 -23.71 -48.42
CA GLN A 174 -4.55 -24.87 -48.85
C GLN A 174 -4.57 -24.94 -50.39
N PRO A 175 -3.55 -25.57 -50.99
CA PRO A 175 -3.83 -26.87 -51.57
C PRO A 175 -2.77 -27.92 -51.24
N ALA A 176 -3.25 -29.15 -51.08
CA ALA A 176 -2.51 -30.38 -51.27
C ALA A 176 -2.25 -30.60 -52.76
N GLN A 177 -1.06 -31.14 -53.09
CA GLN A 177 -0.70 -32.01 -54.24
C GLN A 177 0.84 -32.02 -54.33
N GLY A 178 1.53 -33.12 -54.64
CA GLY A 178 1.07 -34.40 -55.12
C GLY A 178 2.19 -35.45 -55.11
N GLU A 179 1.75 -36.68 -55.35
CA GLU A 179 2.53 -37.88 -55.59
C GLU A 179 3.53 -37.71 -56.74
N LEU A 180 4.70 -38.36 -56.63
CA LEU A 180 5.57 -38.69 -57.75
C LEU A 180 5.73 -40.22 -57.77
N VAL A 181 4.96 -40.87 -58.64
CA VAL A 181 5.15 -42.26 -59.05
C VAL A 181 5.72 -42.27 -60.48
N MET A 182 6.90 -42.90 -60.58
CA MET A 182 7.55 -43.61 -61.70
C MET A 182 7.24 -43.32 -63.17
N THR A 183 8.31 -43.15 -63.95
CA THR A 183 8.69 -43.89 -65.19
C THR A 183 10.12 -43.40 -65.56
N SER A 184 11.10 -44.15 -66.04
CA SER A 184 11.18 -45.41 -66.81
C SER A 184 12.46 -46.18 -66.48
#